data_AF-A0A3D2SL64-F1
#
_entry.id   AF-A0A3D2SL64-F1
#
_cell.length_a   1.000
_cell.length_b   1.000
_cell.length_c   1.000
_cell.angle_alpha   90.00
_cell.angle_beta   90.00
_cell.angle_gamma   90.00
#
_symmetry.space_group_name_H-M   'P 1'
#
loop_
_entity.id
_entity.type
_entity.pdbx_description
1 polymer ?
#
loop_
_entity_poly.entity_id
_entity_poly.type
_entity_poly.pdbx_seq_one_letter_code
_entity_poly.pdbx_strand_id
1 'polypeptide(L)'
;MRIKVQNNSYSKFEEEHSELKSIYMDKLRDVCEKKAEDSLTMLDVSDYMSVSSKYFGLPEKYSHDILAEKRYLRGFKISSFADDCFSILETYVFHTILLKDLLLKYSGMELKDVLSTKTLTNTQRVVVKYSSHGSDSLKEKFIKNELSTHGFDVKNAKDELDLPLKDIVLIIVGIVGFIIVFILAFVFPTPTAWQQFIQRTIVSLSLAILIATLPGFVSLDIRAKLEENRVKIIAGGSFAIFLIIYFFNPAFMPA
;
A
#
# COMPACT_ATOMS: atom_id res chain seq x y z
N MET A 1 3.49 20.97 -19.02
CA MET A 1 2.85 20.37 -17.84
C MET A 1 3.19 18.88 -17.83
N ARG A 2 4.03 18.40 -16.91
CA ARG A 2 4.28 16.97 -16.72
C ARG A 2 4.23 16.68 -15.23
N ILE A 3 3.21 15.95 -14.82
CA ILE A 3 3.03 15.46 -13.45
C ILE A 3 3.91 14.21 -13.34
N LYS A 4 5.00 14.27 -12.58
CA LYS A 4 5.74 13.07 -12.17
C LYS A 4 5.10 12.55 -10.89
N VAL A 5 4.28 11.51 -11.02
CA VAL A 5 3.83 10.69 -9.89
C VAL A 5 5.05 9.89 -9.40
N GLN A 6 5.43 10.08 -8.14
CA GLN A 6 6.61 9.44 -7.57
C GLN A 6 6.29 7.98 -7.17
N ASN A 7 7.07 7.05 -7.74
CA ASN A 7 7.30 5.65 -7.38
C ASN A 7 6.12 4.67 -7.35
N ASN A 8 6.05 3.85 -8.40
CA ASN A 8 5.14 2.73 -8.55
C ASN A 8 5.57 1.53 -7.69
N SER A 9 5.35 1.62 -6.37
CA SER A 9 5.73 0.61 -5.37
C SER A 9 5.36 -0.84 -5.75
N TYR A 10 4.24 -1.03 -6.45
CA TYR A 10 3.79 -2.37 -6.87
C TYR A 10 4.58 -2.91 -8.06
N SER A 11 4.94 -2.08 -9.06
CA SER A 11 5.78 -2.57 -10.17
C SER A 11 7.16 -2.97 -9.71
N LYS A 12 7.69 -2.31 -8.67
CA LYS A 12 8.93 -2.74 -8.03
C LYS A 12 8.81 -4.11 -7.37
N PHE A 13 7.68 -4.38 -6.70
CA PHE A 13 7.40 -5.72 -6.18
C PHE A 13 7.33 -6.74 -7.32
N GLU A 14 6.59 -6.45 -8.40
CA GLU A 14 6.45 -7.34 -9.55
C GLU A 14 7.80 -7.68 -10.19
N GLU A 15 8.68 -6.69 -10.36
CA GLU A 15 10.03 -6.86 -10.89
C GLU A 15 10.89 -7.75 -9.97
N GLU A 16 11.04 -7.38 -8.69
CA GLU A 16 11.80 -8.16 -7.70
C GLU A 16 11.25 -9.58 -7.55
N HIS A 17 9.93 -9.73 -7.55
CA HIS A 17 9.27 -11.03 -7.43
C HIS A 17 9.47 -11.89 -8.67
N SER A 18 9.42 -11.31 -9.87
CA SER A 18 9.68 -12.01 -11.13
C SER A 18 11.11 -12.54 -11.20
N GLU A 19 12.09 -11.75 -10.78
CA GLU A 19 13.49 -12.18 -10.70
C GLU A 19 13.66 -13.35 -9.73
N LEU A 20 13.14 -13.22 -8.51
CA LEU A 20 13.21 -14.30 -7.51
C LEU A 20 12.44 -15.54 -7.95
N LYS A 21 11.33 -15.38 -8.68
CA LYS A 21 10.56 -16.50 -9.26
C LYS A 21 11.41 -17.27 -10.26
N SER A 22 12.13 -16.60 -11.14
CA SER A 22 13.03 -17.26 -12.09
C SER A 22 14.09 -18.09 -11.35
N ILE A 23 14.77 -17.49 -10.37
CA ILE A 23 15.80 -18.16 -9.57
C ILE A 23 15.22 -19.36 -8.82
N TYR A 24 14.04 -19.22 -8.23
CA TYR A 24 13.33 -20.29 -7.54
C TYR A 24 12.96 -21.43 -8.49
N MET A 25 12.41 -21.13 -9.67
CA MET A 25 12.01 -22.13 -10.66
C MET A 25 13.21 -22.89 -11.22
N ASP A 26 14.32 -22.20 -11.49
CA ASP A 26 15.56 -22.84 -11.94
C ASP A 26 16.12 -23.79 -10.87
N LYS A 27 16.12 -23.37 -9.60
CA LYS A 27 16.57 -24.22 -8.49
C LYS A 27 15.59 -25.38 -8.23
N LEU A 28 14.28 -25.17 -8.36
CA LEU A 28 13.28 -26.24 -8.28
C LEU A 28 13.52 -27.31 -9.36
N ARG A 29 13.79 -26.89 -10.60
CA ARG A 29 14.10 -27.80 -11.70
C ARG A 29 15.37 -28.61 -11.40
N ASP A 30 16.45 -27.96 -11.00
CA ASP A 30 17.72 -28.60 -10.60
C ASP A 30 17.51 -29.66 -9.50
N VAL A 31 16.72 -29.33 -8.47
CA VAL A 31 16.39 -30.28 -7.40
C VAL A 31 15.56 -31.46 -7.91
N CYS A 32 14.58 -31.23 -8.77
CA CYS A 32 13.77 -32.29 -9.35
C CYS A 32 14.58 -33.23 -10.25
N GLU A 33 15.48 -32.70 -11.08
CA GLU A 33 16.36 -33.48 -11.96
C GLU A 33 17.32 -34.34 -11.13
N LYS A 34 18.05 -33.75 -10.18
CA LYS A 34 18.94 -34.49 -9.27
C LYS A 34 18.20 -35.52 -8.42
N LYS A 35 16.96 -35.24 -8.01
CA LYS A 35 16.13 -36.21 -7.31
C LYS A 35 15.77 -37.40 -8.20
N ALA A 36 15.45 -37.16 -9.47
CA ALA A 36 15.13 -38.23 -10.43
C ALA A 36 16.35 -39.10 -10.76
N GLU A 37 17.54 -38.52 -10.78
CA GLU A 37 18.81 -39.21 -10.99
C GLU A 37 19.39 -39.86 -9.71
N ASP A 38 18.71 -39.71 -8.56
CA ASP A 38 19.17 -40.08 -7.22
C ASP A 38 20.57 -39.52 -6.87
N SER A 39 20.90 -38.34 -7.41
CA SER A 39 22.16 -37.62 -7.21
C SER A 39 22.04 -36.44 -6.24
N LEU A 40 20.83 -36.15 -5.75
CA LEU A 40 20.54 -35.03 -4.85
C LEU A 40 21.22 -35.21 -3.48
N THR A 41 21.83 -34.15 -2.97
CA THR A 41 22.51 -34.11 -1.67
C THR A 41 21.80 -33.21 -0.67
N MET A 42 22.16 -33.32 0.62
CA MET A 42 21.66 -32.40 1.65
C MET A 42 22.08 -30.94 1.40
N LEU A 43 23.23 -30.72 0.75
CA LEU A 43 23.65 -29.38 0.36
C LEU A 43 22.68 -28.77 -0.67
N ASP A 44 22.23 -29.56 -1.64
CA ASP A 44 21.21 -29.12 -2.62
C ASP A 44 19.88 -28.78 -1.93
N VAL A 45 19.47 -29.57 -0.92
CA VAL A 45 18.26 -29.29 -0.13
C VAL A 45 18.41 -27.97 0.64
N SER A 46 19.55 -27.74 1.27
CA SER A 46 19.84 -26.47 1.96
C SER A 46 19.83 -25.27 1.01
N ASP A 47 20.41 -25.41 -0.18
CA ASP A 47 20.40 -24.37 -1.21
C ASP A 47 18.99 -24.08 -1.71
N TYR A 48 18.18 -25.12 -1.91
CA TYR A 48 16.77 -24.99 -2.25
C TYR A 48 15.97 -24.23 -1.17
N MET A 49 16.19 -24.54 0.10
CA MET A 49 15.58 -23.83 1.22
C MET A 49 16.00 -22.36 1.27
N SER A 50 17.27 -22.06 1.02
CA SER A 50 17.79 -20.68 0.96
C SER A 50 17.14 -19.86 -0.16
N VAL A 51 17.03 -20.44 -1.36
CA VAL A 51 16.39 -19.77 -2.51
C VAL A 51 14.90 -19.59 -2.28
N SER A 52 14.19 -20.63 -1.84
CA SER A 52 12.75 -20.55 -1.58
C SER A 52 12.41 -19.58 -0.45
N SER A 53 13.22 -19.51 0.61
CA SER A 53 13.04 -18.53 1.69
C SER A 53 13.11 -17.09 1.19
N LYS A 54 13.95 -16.79 0.19
CA LYS A 54 14.00 -15.45 -0.42
C LYS A 54 12.75 -15.18 -1.25
N TYR A 55 12.36 -16.13 -2.09
CA TYR A 55 11.17 -16.03 -2.94
C TYR A 55 9.89 -15.80 -2.13
N PHE A 56 9.62 -16.67 -1.14
CA PHE A 56 8.43 -16.55 -0.28
C PHE A 56 8.56 -15.45 0.77
N GLY A 57 9.79 -15.06 1.15
CA GLY A 57 10.02 -13.98 2.12
C GLY A 57 9.72 -12.59 1.57
N LEU A 58 9.85 -12.38 0.25
CA LEU A 58 9.57 -11.10 -0.38
C LEU A 58 8.11 -10.63 -0.19
N PRO A 59 7.07 -11.41 -0.57
CA PRO A 59 5.69 -10.99 -0.36
C PRO A 59 5.35 -10.82 1.12
N GLU A 60 5.95 -11.59 2.03
CA GLU A 60 5.75 -11.42 3.46
C GLU A 60 6.26 -10.07 3.96
N LYS A 61 7.44 -9.66 3.51
CA LYS A 61 8.00 -8.35 3.83
C LYS A 61 7.13 -7.22 3.27
N TYR A 62 6.71 -7.32 2.01
CA TYR A 62 5.84 -6.32 1.39
C TYR A 62 4.47 -6.25 2.08
N SER A 63 3.90 -7.40 2.45
CA SER A 63 2.65 -7.50 3.19
C SER A 63 2.76 -6.87 4.58
N HIS A 64 3.88 -7.09 5.28
CA HIS A 64 4.15 -6.40 6.54
C HIS A 64 4.20 -4.88 6.36
N ASP A 65 4.94 -4.38 5.37
CA ASP A 65 5.05 -2.94 5.12
C ASP A 65 3.68 -2.31 4.79
N ILE A 66 2.83 -3.01 4.03
CA ILE A 66 1.47 -2.56 3.69
C ILE A 66 0.58 -2.54 4.93
N LEU A 67 0.54 -3.64 5.69
CA LEU A 67 -0.30 -3.74 6.90
C LEU A 67 0.16 -2.82 8.03
N ALA A 68 1.44 -2.44 8.05
CA ALA A 68 2.00 -1.49 9.01
C ALA A 68 1.98 -0.03 8.50
N GLU A 69 1.28 0.24 7.40
CA GLU A 69 1.15 1.57 6.76
C GLU A 69 2.48 2.23 6.35
N LYS A 70 3.58 1.47 6.33
CA LYS A 70 4.89 1.91 5.83
C LYS A 70 4.94 1.96 4.30
N ARG A 71 4.02 1.25 3.63
CA ARG A 71 3.86 1.20 2.19
C ARG A 71 2.39 1.33 1.83
N TYR A 72 2.09 2.18 0.85
CA TYR A 72 0.72 2.52 0.52
C TYR A 72 0.35 2.03 -0.88
N LEU A 73 -0.58 1.07 -0.93
CA LEU A 73 -1.26 0.62 -2.14
C LEU A 73 -2.77 0.86 -1.95
N ARG A 74 -3.45 1.27 -3.02
CA ARG A 74 -4.90 1.54 -3.01
C ARG A 74 -5.56 1.12 -4.31
N GLY A 75 -6.88 0.93 -4.23
CA GLY A 75 -7.72 0.56 -5.38
C GLY A 75 -7.25 -0.73 -6.03
N PHE A 76 -7.22 -0.75 -7.36
CA PHE A 76 -6.82 -1.93 -8.13
C PHE A 76 -5.48 -2.53 -7.70
N LYS A 77 -4.47 -1.71 -7.36
CA LYS A 77 -3.12 -2.19 -7.04
C LYS A 77 -3.05 -3.05 -5.78
N ILE A 78 -3.82 -2.73 -4.75
CA ILE A 78 -3.81 -3.55 -3.52
C ILE A 78 -4.55 -4.87 -3.74
N SER A 79 -5.62 -4.86 -4.53
CA SER A 79 -6.31 -6.08 -4.93
C SER A 79 -5.42 -6.97 -5.80
N SER A 80 -4.73 -6.43 -6.81
CA SER A 80 -3.79 -7.19 -7.63
C SER A 80 -2.65 -7.78 -6.80
N PHE A 81 -2.07 -7.00 -5.88
CA PHE A 81 -1.06 -7.53 -4.95
C PHE A 81 -1.61 -8.68 -4.08
N ALA A 82 -2.86 -8.59 -3.64
CA ALA A 82 -3.49 -9.66 -2.88
C ALA A 82 -3.73 -10.92 -3.72
N ASP A 83 -4.09 -10.77 -5.00
CA ASP A 83 -4.25 -11.89 -5.93
C ASP A 83 -2.90 -12.56 -6.28
N ASP A 84 -1.81 -11.78 -6.35
CA ASP A 84 -0.47 -12.32 -6.43
C ASP A 84 -0.11 -13.09 -5.16
N CYS A 85 -0.36 -12.52 -3.98
CA CYS A 85 -0.13 -13.19 -2.70
C CYS A 85 -0.91 -14.50 -2.61
N PHE A 86 -2.15 -14.53 -3.10
CA PHE A 86 -2.96 -15.75 -3.20
C PHE A 86 -2.24 -16.82 -4.03
N SER A 87 -1.81 -16.46 -5.25
CA SER A 87 -1.12 -17.38 -6.16
C SER A 87 0.22 -17.88 -5.60
N ILE A 88 0.92 -17.02 -4.85
CA ILE A 88 2.18 -17.37 -4.18
C ILE A 88 1.92 -18.34 -3.02
N LEU A 89 0.88 -18.13 -2.22
CA LEU A 89 0.49 -19.07 -1.16
C LEU A 89 0.06 -20.43 -1.72
N GLU A 90 -0.60 -20.46 -2.88
CA GLU A 90 -0.86 -21.74 -3.58
C GLU A 90 0.44 -22.44 -3.97
N THR A 91 1.38 -21.69 -4.54
CA THR A 91 2.72 -22.21 -4.89
C THR A 91 3.47 -22.70 -3.64
N TYR A 92 3.30 -22.02 -2.51
CA TYR A 92 3.90 -22.40 -1.23
C TYR A 92 3.40 -23.76 -0.74
N VAL A 93 2.11 -24.06 -0.90
CA VAL A 93 1.57 -25.40 -0.56
C VAL A 93 2.32 -26.48 -1.35
N PHE A 94 2.48 -26.33 -2.65
CA PHE A 94 3.23 -27.31 -3.47
C PHE A 94 4.71 -27.40 -3.05
N HIS A 95 5.35 -26.27 -2.77
CA HIS A 95 6.71 -26.21 -2.26
C HIS A 95 6.86 -27.03 -0.97
N THR A 96 5.95 -26.86 0.00
CA THR A 96 6.03 -27.56 1.29
C THR A 96 5.84 -29.08 1.18
N ILE A 97 5.03 -29.55 0.22
CA ILE A 97 4.87 -30.99 -0.04
C ILE A 97 6.21 -31.60 -0.49
N LEU A 98 6.90 -30.95 -1.44
CA LEU A 98 8.22 -31.39 -1.87
C LEU A 98 9.24 -31.28 -0.73
N LEU A 99 9.26 -30.16 0.00
CA LEU A 99 10.20 -29.94 1.09
C LEU A 99 10.04 -30.97 2.21
N LYS A 100 8.80 -31.37 2.54
CA LYS A 100 8.52 -32.42 3.53
C LYS A 100 9.19 -33.75 3.15
N ASP A 101 9.07 -34.14 1.88
CA ASP A 101 9.70 -35.36 1.37
C ASP A 101 11.24 -35.26 1.37
N LEU A 102 11.80 -34.12 0.95
CA LEU A 102 13.24 -33.90 0.95
C LEU A 102 13.84 -33.90 2.37
N LEU A 103 13.22 -33.20 3.32
CA LEU A 103 13.69 -33.14 4.70
C LEU A 103 13.69 -34.52 5.34
N LEU A 104 12.62 -35.29 5.16
CA LEU A 104 12.50 -36.63 5.70
C LEU A 104 13.58 -37.57 5.14
N LYS A 105 13.83 -37.54 3.82
CA LYS A 105 14.82 -38.39 3.16
C LYS A 105 16.27 -38.04 3.54
N TYR A 106 16.62 -36.75 3.59
CA TYR A 106 18.03 -36.32 3.65
C TYR A 106 18.50 -35.81 5.02
N SER A 107 17.58 -35.45 5.92
CA SER A 107 17.91 -34.95 7.25
C SER A 107 17.21 -35.67 8.39
N GLY A 108 16.17 -36.46 8.10
CA GLY A 108 15.29 -37.04 9.10
C GLY A 108 14.46 -36.02 9.89
N MET A 109 14.49 -34.74 9.50
CA MET A 109 13.68 -33.69 10.12
C MET A 109 12.27 -33.68 9.55
N GLU A 110 11.30 -33.27 10.37
CA GLU A 110 9.95 -32.99 9.90
C GLU A 110 9.79 -31.52 9.53
N LEU A 111 8.77 -31.23 8.71
CA LEU A 111 8.48 -29.87 8.26
C LEU A 111 8.24 -28.90 9.43
N LYS A 112 7.62 -29.38 10.51
CA LYS A 112 7.31 -28.61 11.73
C LYS A 112 8.57 -28.17 12.50
N ASP A 113 9.68 -28.88 12.32
CA ASP A 113 10.95 -28.57 12.99
C ASP A 113 11.67 -27.41 12.31
N VAL A 114 11.33 -27.14 11.04
CA VAL A 114 11.99 -26.15 10.19
C VAL A 114 11.11 -24.91 9.99
N LEU A 115 9.79 -25.08 9.86
CA LEU A 115 8.87 -23.97 9.62
C LEU A 115 8.28 -23.42 10.90
N SER A 116 8.40 -22.09 11.08
CA SER A 116 7.74 -21.38 12.17
C SER A 116 6.22 -21.35 11.98
N THR A 117 5.47 -21.40 13.09
CA THR A 117 4.02 -21.17 13.10
C THR A 117 3.62 -19.78 12.63
N LYS A 118 4.55 -18.83 12.52
CA LYS A 118 4.29 -17.47 12.01
C LYS A 118 4.68 -17.28 10.54
N THR A 119 5.14 -18.33 9.87
CA THR A 119 5.56 -18.26 8.47
C THR A 119 4.41 -17.75 7.57
N LEU A 120 4.69 -16.72 6.78
CA LEU A 120 3.76 -16.11 5.82
C LEU A 120 2.46 -15.52 6.43
N THR A 121 2.47 -15.18 7.72
CA THR A 121 1.28 -14.65 8.42
C THR A 121 0.75 -13.37 7.78
N ASN A 122 1.61 -12.41 7.42
CA ASN A 122 1.13 -11.15 6.85
C ASN A 122 0.64 -11.32 5.42
N THR A 123 1.28 -12.21 4.65
CA THR A 123 0.84 -12.59 3.30
C THR A 123 -0.57 -13.16 3.33
N GLN A 124 -0.85 -14.08 4.26
CA GLN A 124 -2.19 -14.62 4.50
C GLN A 124 -3.20 -13.51 4.87
N ARG A 125 -2.82 -12.59 5.77
CA ARG A 125 -3.68 -11.46 6.18
C ARG A 125 -4.02 -10.52 5.02
N VAL A 126 -3.06 -10.24 4.14
CA VAL A 126 -3.31 -9.43 2.93
C VAL A 126 -4.34 -10.11 2.03
N VAL A 127 -4.22 -11.43 1.81
CA VAL A 127 -5.20 -12.19 1.01
C VAL A 127 -6.60 -12.11 1.61
N VAL A 128 -6.74 -12.35 2.92
CA VAL A 128 -8.04 -12.23 3.62
C VAL A 128 -8.63 -10.83 3.51
N LYS A 129 -7.78 -9.80 3.60
CA LYS A 129 -8.23 -8.41 3.67
C LYS A 129 -8.58 -7.82 2.30
N TYR A 130 -7.84 -8.20 1.26
CA TYR A 130 -7.85 -7.46 -0.01
C TYR A 130 -8.09 -8.30 -1.27
N SER A 131 -8.02 -9.63 -1.19
CA SER A 131 -8.35 -10.47 -2.34
C SER A 131 -9.87 -10.64 -2.46
N SER A 132 -10.34 -10.74 -3.69
CA SER A 132 -11.78 -10.70 -3.99
C SER A 132 -12.50 -11.98 -3.55
N HIS A 133 -11.84 -13.14 -3.68
CA HIS A 133 -12.44 -14.46 -3.44
C HIS A 133 -11.35 -15.51 -3.12
N GLY A 134 -11.76 -16.63 -2.50
CA GLY A 134 -10.94 -17.84 -2.41
C GLY A 134 -10.09 -17.99 -1.15
N SER A 135 -10.07 -17.02 -0.23
CA SER A 135 -9.33 -17.14 1.03
C SER A 135 -9.69 -18.39 1.83
N ASP A 136 -10.96 -18.77 1.85
CA ASP A 136 -11.43 -19.96 2.57
C ASP A 136 -10.92 -21.26 1.93
N SER A 137 -10.98 -21.37 0.60
CA SER A 137 -10.47 -22.56 -0.10
C SER A 137 -8.94 -22.69 0.03
N LEU A 138 -8.23 -21.56 0.04
CA LEU A 138 -6.79 -21.54 0.28
C LEU A 138 -6.47 -21.94 1.73
N LYS A 139 -7.25 -21.46 2.71
CA LYS A 139 -7.11 -21.88 4.11
C LYS A 139 -7.33 -23.39 4.27
N GLU A 140 -8.33 -23.96 3.61
CA GLU A 140 -8.56 -25.42 3.61
C GLU A 140 -7.34 -26.18 3.06
N LYS A 141 -6.70 -25.68 1.99
CA LYS A 141 -5.45 -26.26 1.47
C LYS A 141 -4.32 -26.23 2.51
N PHE A 142 -4.19 -25.14 3.28
CA PHE A 142 -3.19 -25.04 4.34
C PHE A 142 -3.48 -26.05 5.46
N ILE A 143 -4.73 -26.15 5.94
CA ILE A 143 -5.15 -27.11 6.96
C ILE A 143 -4.85 -28.55 6.51
N LYS A 144 -5.24 -28.90 5.28
CA LYS A 144 -5.03 -30.24 4.70
C LYS A 144 -3.55 -30.64 4.66
N ASN A 145 -2.65 -29.67 4.53
CA ASN A 145 -1.20 -29.89 4.46
C ASN A 145 -0.48 -29.59 5.79
N GLU A 146 -1.22 -29.47 6.90
CA GLU A 146 -0.67 -29.22 8.24
C GLU A 146 0.18 -27.93 8.32
N LEU A 147 -0.16 -26.93 7.51
CA LEU A 147 0.51 -25.63 7.47
C LEU A 147 -0.16 -24.63 8.41
N SER A 148 0.60 -23.62 8.86
CA SER A 148 0.06 -22.56 9.71
C SER A 148 -1.03 -21.75 9.00
N THR A 149 -2.17 -21.60 9.66
CA THR A 149 -3.27 -20.73 9.24
C THR A 149 -3.35 -19.41 10.00
N HIS A 150 -2.32 -19.09 10.80
CA HIS A 150 -2.39 -17.98 11.76
C HIS A 150 -2.85 -16.67 11.13
N GLY A 151 -2.40 -16.31 9.94
CA GLY A 151 -2.82 -15.09 9.26
C GLY A 151 -4.24 -15.14 8.68
N PHE A 152 -4.77 -16.33 8.38
CA PHE A 152 -6.17 -16.51 7.99
C PHE A 152 -7.14 -16.34 9.16
N ASP A 153 -6.70 -16.69 10.37
CA ASP A 153 -7.53 -16.70 11.58
C ASP A 153 -7.51 -15.37 12.37
N VAL A 154 -6.55 -14.50 12.09
CA VAL A 154 -6.50 -13.16 12.70
C VAL A 154 -7.72 -12.39 12.23
N LYS A 155 -8.66 -12.15 13.16
CA LYS A 155 -9.72 -11.16 12.95
C LYS A 155 -9.04 -9.87 12.50
N ASN A 156 -9.37 -9.41 11.29
CA ASN A 156 -8.92 -8.12 10.82
C ASN A 156 -9.18 -7.11 11.95
N ALA A 157 -8.12 -6.47 12.45
CA ALA A 157 -8.31 -5.22 13.18
C ALA A 157 -9.20 -4.40 12.27
N LYS A 158 -10.43 -4.14 12.72
CA LYS A 158 -11.50 -3.63 11.86
C LYS A 158 -10.90 -2.48 11.05
N ASP A 159 -11.16 -2.48 9.74
CA ASP A 159 -11.10 -1.26 8.94
C ASP A 159 -12.23 -0.32 9.41
N GLU A 160 -12.28 -0.03 10.71
CA GLU A 160 -12.86 1.23 11.14
C GLU A 160 -12.00 2.27 10.45
N LEU A 161 -12.68 3.17 9.75
CA LEU A 161 -12.10 4.40 9.26
C LEU A 161 -11.64 5.18 10.49
N ASP A 162 -10.55 4.74 11.10
CA ASP A 162 -9.99 5.26 12.33
C ASP A 162 -9.16 6.48 11.93
N LEU A 163 -9.87 7.45 11.34
CA LEU A 163 -9.35 8.79 11.17
C LEU A 163 -8.97 9.23 12.58
N PRO A 164 -7.69 9.56 12.83
CA PRO A 164 -7.30 10.03 14.14
C PRO A 164 -8.20 11.22 14.47
N LEU A 165 -8.64 11.34 15.73
CA LEU A 165 -9.61 12.37 16.17
C LEU A 165 -9.26 13.77 15.64
N LYS A 166 -7.97 14.07 15.52
CA LYS A 166 -7.42 15.28 14.90
C LYS A 166 -7.92 15.50 13.46
N ASP A 167 -7.88 14.49 12.60
CA ASP A 167 -8.28 14.60 11.19
C ASP A 167 -9.80 14.77 11.06
N ILE A 168 -10.57 14.09 11.91
CA ILE A 168 -12.02 14.28 12.02
C ILE A 168 -12.35 15.73 12.40
N VAL A 169 -11.67 16.27 13.41
CA VAL A 169 -11.86 17.68 13.84
C VAL A 169 -11.50 18.64 12.71
N LEU A 170 -10.39 18.41 11.99
CA LEU A 170 -9.98 19.24 10.86
C LEU A 170 -10.99 19.21 9.71
N ILE A 171 -11.52 18.03 9.37
CA ILE A 171 -12.58 17.89 8.35
C ILE A 171 -13.83 18.66 8.76
N ILE A 172 -14.26 18.53 10.02
CA ILE A 172 -15.42 19.25 10.56
C ILE A 172 -15.19 20.76 10.45
N VAL A 173 -14.03 21.26 10.89
CA VAL A 173 -13.69 22.70 10.82
C VAL A 173 -13.71 23.20 9.37
N GLY A 174 -13.14 22.43 8.43
CA GLY A 174 -13.15 22.77 7.00
C GLY A 174 -14.56 22.83 6.42
N ILE A 175 -15.42 21.84 6.73
CA ILE A 175 -16.81 21.81 6.27
C ILE A 175 -17.61 22.97 6.86
N VAL A 176 -17.50 23.22 8.17
CA VAL A 176 -18.21 24.30 8.86
C VAL A 176 -17.80 25.66 8.30
N GLY A 177 -16.50 25.91 8.09
CA GLY A 177 -16.01 27.16 7.49
C GLY A 177 -16.57 27.38 6.07
N PHE A 178 -16.64 26.32 5.26
CA PHE A 178 -17.22 26.38 3.93
C PHE A 178 -18.74 26.68 3.97
N ILE A 179 -19.49 26.02 4.85
CA ILE A 179 -20.94 26.25 5.03
C ILE A 179 -21.21 27.68 5.48
N ILE A 180 -20.43 28.22 6.42
CA ILE A 180 -20.59 29.60 6.90
C ILE A 180 -20.44 30.58 5.75
N VAL A 181 -19.40 30.46 4.92
CA VAL A 181 -19.22 31.38 3.79
C VAL A 181 -20.30 31.19 2.73
N PHE A 182 -20.72 29.95 2.49
CA PHE A 182 -21.84 29.66 1.60
C PHE A 182 -23.13 30.37 2.05
N ILE A 183 -23.49 30.29 3.34
CA ILE A 183 -24.65 31.00 3.90
C ILE A 183 -24.47 32.52 3.76
N LEU A 184 -23.30 33.06 4.10
CA LEU A 184 -23.03 34.50 4.00
C LEU A 184 -23.15 35.04 2.57
N ALA A 185 -22.87 34.23 1.56
CA ALA A 185 -23.04 34.60 0.16
C ALA A 185 -24.52 34.82 -0.22
N PHE A 186 -25.47 34.11 0.40
CA PHE A 186 -26.90 34.33 0.20
C PHE A 186 -27.45 35.48 1.03
N VAL A 187 -26.94 35.67 2.25
CA VAL A 187 -27.39 36.76 3.15
C VAL A 187 -26.89 38.13 2.68
N PHE A 188 -25.69 38.17 2.08
CA PHE A 188 -25.08 39.39 1.56
C PHE A 188 -24.77 39.25 0.07
N PRO A 189 -25.74 39.45 -0.84
CA PRO A 189 -25.56 39.30 -2.29
C PRO A 189 -24.57 40.32 -2.88
N THR A 190 -24.45 41.48 -2.25
CA THR A 190 -23.50 42.55 -2.61
C THR A 190 -22.58 42.84 -1.43
N PRO A 191 -21.62 41.95 -1.12
CA PRO A 191 -20.73 42.12 0.01
C PRO A 191 -19.77 43.28 -0.24
N THR A 192 -19.46 44.04 0.80
CA THR A 192 -18.45 45.12 0.73
C THR A 192 -17.06 44.53 0.41
N ALA A 193 -16.14 45.36 -0.07
CA ALA A 193 -14.77 44.93 -0.38
C ALA A 193 -14.08 44.21 0.81
N TRP A 194 -14.34 44.67 2.04
CA TRP A 194 -13.83 44.04 3.25
C TRP A 194 -14.49 42.68 3.53
N GLN A 195 -15.80 42.56 3.31
CA GLN A 195 -16.52 41.29 3.47
C GLN A 195 -16.05 40.25 2.46
N GLN A 196 -15.83 40.65 1.20
CA GLN A 196 -15.28 39.78 0.16
C GLN A 196 -13.89 39.27 0.52
N PHE A 197 -13.03 40.14 1.06
CA PHE A 197 -11.71 39.77 1.54
C PHE A 197 -11.76 38.69 2.64
N ILE A 198 -12.64 38.87 3.63
CA ILE A 198 -12.83 37.90 4.71
C ILE A 198 -13.38 36.58 4.18
N GLN A 199 -14.42 36.61 3.36
CA GLN A 199 -15.05 35.41 2.78
C GLN A 199 -14.04 34.60 1.96
N ARG A 200 -13.26 35.26 1.10
CA ARG A 200 -12.21 34.61 0.30
C ARG A 200 -11.16 33.95 1.20
N THR A 201 -10.74 34.63 2.26
CA THR A 201 -9.76 34.09 3.21
C THR A 201 -10.27 32.82 3.89
N ILE A 202 -11.51 32.82 4.35
CA ILE A 202 -12.13 31.68 5.03
C ILE A 202 -12.34 30.51 4.08
N VAL A 203 -12.80 30.74 2.85
CA VAL A 203 -12.96 29.68 1.82
C VAL A 203 -11.62 29.06 1.47
N SER A 204 -10.60 29.87 1.20
CA SER A 204 -9.26 29.38 0.87
C SER A 204 -8.69 28.53 2.01
N LEU A 205 -8.85 28.98 3.26
CA LEU A 205 -8.38 28.25 4.43
C LEU A 205 -9.14 26.94 4.64
N SER A 206 -10.46 26.97 4.51
CA SER A 206 -11.33 25.80 4.66
C SER A 206 -10.98 24.72 3.63
N LEU A 207 -10.81 25.11 2.36
CA LEU A 207 -10.46 24.19 1.29
C LEU A 207 -9.01 23.66 1.44
N ALA A 208 -8.10 24.48 1.95
CA ALA A 208 -6.75 24.04 2.28
C ALA A 208 -6.75 22.97 3.39
N ILE A 209 -7.55 23.16 4.45
CA ILE A 209 -7.68 22.18 5.54
C ILE A 209 -8.24 20.85 5.02
N LEU A 210 -9.30 20.90 4.20
CA LEU A 210 -9.90 19.69 3.62
C LEU A 210 -8.94 18.93 2.70
N ILE A 211 -8.07 19.65 2.00
CA ILE A 211 -7.07 19.00 1.13
C ILE A 211 -5.85 18.54 1.93
N ALA A 212 -5.53 19.19 3.05
CA ALA A 212 -4.46 18.74 3.96
C ALA A 212 -4.73 17.35 4.53
N THR A 213 -6.00 17.01 4.73
CA THR A 213 -6.43 15.70 5.24
C THR A 213 -6.43 14.59 4.18
N LEU A 214 -6.13 14.91 2.91
CA LEU A 214 -6.00 13.91 1.85
C LEU A 214 -4.54 13.41 1.76
N PRO A 215 -4.25 12.13 2.06
CA PRO A 215 -2.90 11.60 1.99
C PRO A 215 -2.37 11.60 0.54
N GLY A 216 -1.18 12.18 0.33
CA GLY A 216 -0.47 12.20 -0.96
C GLY A 216 -0.61 13.47 -1.82
N PHE A 217 -1.02 14.61 -1.25
CA PHE A 217 -1.26 15.83 -2.03
C PHE A 217 -0.01 16.65 -2.41
N VAL A 218 -0.19 17.36 -3.53
CA VAL A 218 0.77 17.94 -4.48
C VAL A 218 1.74 18.97 -3.88
N SER A 219 3.04 18.85 -4.18
CA SER A 219 4.00 19.95 -4.07
C SER A 219 3.95 20.82 -5.32
N LEU A 220 3.55 22.09 -5.19
CA LEU A 220 3.49 23.04 -6.32
C LEU A 220 4.75 23.93 -6.31
N ASP A 221 5.55 23.83 -7.36
CA ASP A 221 6.66 24.76 -7.62
C ASP A 221 6.10 25.95 -8.41
N ILE A 222 5.71 27.03 -7.71
CA ILE A 222 5.19 28.24 -8.34
C ILE A 222 6.36 29.20 -8.58
N ARG A 223 6.72 29.38 -9.85
CA ARG A 223 7.69 30.39 -10.28
C ARG A 223 6.95 31.66 -10.67
N ALA A 224 6.77 32.57 -9.71
CA ALA A 224 6.25 33.89 -10.01
C ALA A 224 7.37 34.80 -10.53
N LYS A 225 7.14 35.46 -11.67
CA LYS A 225 7.99 36.58 -12.12
C LYS A 225 7.46 37.85 -11.45
N LEU A 226 8.16 38.34 -10.42
CA LEU A 226 7.99 39.71 -9.97
C LEU A 226 9.13 40.53 -10.57
N GLU A 227 8.75 41.56 -11.33
CA GLU A 227 9.43 42.44 -12.29
C GLU A 227 10.95 42.48 -12.48
N GLU A 228 11.83 41.97 -11.63
CA GLU A 228 13.26 41.84 -11.96
C GLU A 228 14.02 40.78 -11.14
N ASN A 229 13.35 40.07 -10.22
CA ASN A 229 13.93 38.98 -9.43
C ASN A 229 13.08 37.71 -9.50
N ARG A 230 13.72 36.60 -9.88
CA ARG A 230 13.07 35.27 -9.90
C ARG A 230 12.99 34.72 -8.48
N VAL A 231 11.94 35.08 -7.76
CA VAL A 231 11.67 34.47 -6.45
C VAL A 231 11.03 33.10 -6.67
N LYS A 232 11.74 32.04 -6.24
CA LYS A 232 11.20 30.67 -6.24
C LYS A 232 10.44 30.43 -4.95
N ILE A 233 9.11 30.44 -5.01
CA ILE A 233 8.26 30.13 -3.85
C ILE A 233 7.88 28.64 -3.95
N ILE A 234 8.47 27.82 -3.09
CA ILE A 234 8.13 26.39 -2.99
C ILE A 234 7.06 26.26 -1.92
N ALA A 235 5.81 26.02 -2.32
CA ALA A 235 4.71 25.72 -1.42
C ALA A 235 4.30 24.24 -1.61
N GLY A 236 4.34 23.46 -0.53
CA GLY A 236 3.94 22.06 -0.53
C GLY A 236 2.51 21.86 -0.02
N GLY A 237 1.77 20.92 -0.60
CA GLY A 237 0.51 20.42 -0.05
C GLY A 237 -0.61 21.46 0.00
N SER A 238 -1.35 21.47 1.11
CA SER A 238 -2.51 22.34 1.35
C SER A 238 -2.20 23.83 1.28
N PHE A 239 -0.99 24.24 1.66
CA PHE A 239 -0.57 25.64 1.64
C PHE A 239 -0.49 26.19 0.21
N ALA A 240 -0.10 25.35 -0.76
CA ALA A 240 -0.06 25.79 -2.15
C ALA A 240 -1.46 25.98 -2.75
N ILE A 241 -2.41 25.14 -2.34
CA ILE A 241 -3.80 25.23 -2.79
C ILE A 241 -4.50 26.42 -2.14
N PHE A 242 -4.23 26.69 -0.86
CA PHE A 242 -4.60 27.94 -0.21
C PHE A 242 -4.16 29.15 -1.06
N LEU A 243 -2.89 29.21 -1.45
CA LEU A 243 -2.36 30.32 -2.24
C LEU A 243 -3.02 30.41 -3.62
N ILE A 244 -3.23 29.28 -4.31
CA ILE A 244 -3.91 29.27 -5.61
C ILE A 244 -5.33 29.83 -5.47
N ILE A 245 -6.13 29.33 -4.53
CA ILE A 245 -7.52 29.78 -4.38
C ILE A 245 -7.55 31.23 -3.88
N TYR A 246 -6.66 31.60 -2.96
CA TYR A 246 -6.61 32.95 -2.41
C TYR A 246 -6.24 34.00 -3.47
N PHE A 247 -5.29 33.70 -4.35
CA PHE A 247 -4.82 34.65 -5.38
C PHE A 247 -5.55 34.52 -6.73
N PHE A 248 -6.06 33.34 -7.09
CA PHE A 248 -6.68 33.06 -8.40
C PHE A 248 -8.19 32.82 -8.34
N ASN A 249 -8.86 32.90 -7.19
CA ASN A 249 -10.32 33.00 -7.13
C ASN A 249 -10.73 34.46 -7.44
N PRO A 250 -11.26 34.76 -8.64
CA PRO A 250 -11.63 36.12 -9.00
C PRO A 250 -12.79 36.57 -8.12
N ALA A 251 -12.57 37.60 -7.31
CA ALA A 251 -13.69 38.43 -6.89
C ALA A 251 -14.17 39.14 -8.15
N PHE A 252 -15.29 38.68 -8.72
CA PHE A 252 -15.98 39.44 -9.75
C PHE A 252 -16.31 40.79 -9.12
N MET A 253 -15.63 41.86 -9.53
CA MET A 253 -16.05 43.22 -9.22
C MET A 253 -17.19 43.54 -10.18
N PRO A 254 -18.45 43.67 -9.72
CA PRO A 254 -19.43 44.39 -10.52
C PRO A 254 -18.95 45.84 -10.55
N ALA A 255 -18.96 46.44 -11.74
CA ALA A 255 -18.69 47.86 -11.95
C ALA A 255 -19.65 48.75 -11.15
#